data_AF-A0A380TPI7-F1
#
_entry.id   AF-A0A380TPI7-F1
#
_cell.length_a   1.000
_cell.length_b   1.000
_cell.length_c   1.000
_cell.angle_alpha   90.00
_cell.angle_beta   90.00
_cell.angle_gamma   90.00
#
_symmetry.space_group_name_H-M   'P 1'
#
loop_
_entity.id
_entity.type
_entity.pdbx_description
1 polymer ?
#
loop_
_entity_poly.entity_id
_entity_poly.type
_entity_poly.pdbx_seq_one_letter_code
_entity_poly.pdbx_strand_id
1 'polypeptide(L)'
;MSKAKTFKLLPLVMLSSVVLAETNATHLQAASTENATVNHATSDAILPQLSFSAQQARAAELAKRADYVFEQEQIRLEEERKLQEAVLKVKQTVGDNQLLLTKSVAKIYLDNDYASMWNDKHAEKQFLKEYALFAASGVSSKSAKALQQILNHPEGLGRDILLTDGFLDYLYYNKNVYKNANQWLYNLGSYSPKSPSSEQINQWVESTKNGDSAQFVANLVPRNHIYQETVQRILAMSAGGNTKKVAKAKKTKTPEPATATGNDTFYKLALNAQRLRIIPSFNNGIFVNIPSYQLFYFRDGQLALQSKVIVGRDDRRTPVMYSKLSNVVVNPPWNIPPTILNKDIVPKLAKNPGFADAAGYEIFDGKGNKINPRSVNWAQYVNSKNLPYRIRQKAGDDSALGRFKFNMPSSDAIYLHDTPNRGLFGKTDRALSSGCVRVERSDDLASILLKEAGWSMDKKQKVLASQKTTSANIRSDNPVYLYYVTAWVENGKVYTLPDIYKFDTSIPKNVVNWSKVKSVI
;
A
#
# COMPACT_ATOMS: atom_id res chain seq x y z
N MET A 1 -29.93 62.53 -0.94
CA MET A 1 -28.47 62.69 -1.15
C MET A 1 -27.78 61.50 -0.48
N SER A 2 -27.63 60.36 -1.17
CA SER A 2 -26.42 59.94 -1.91
C SER A 2 -25.13 59.95 -1.09
N LYS A 3 -24.62 58.76 -0.74
CA LYS A 3 -23.35 58.25 -1.26
C LYS A 3 -23.17 56.76 -0.95
N ALA A 4 -22.92 56.02 -2.03
CA ALA A 4 -22.56 54.61 -2.10
C ALA A 4 -21.05 54.37 -1.90
N LYS A 5 -20.67 53.08 -1.73
CA LYS A 5 -19.43 52.36 -2.14
C LYS A 5 -19.12 51.24 -1.13
N THR A 6 -18.72 50.00 -1.44
CA THR A 6 -18.46 49.24 -2.68
C THR A 6 -18.26 47.77 -2.28
N PHE A 7 -18.88 46.82 -3.00
CA PHE A 7 -18.53 45.39 -2.97
C PHE A 7 -17.44 45.11 -4.01
N LYS A 8 -16.40 44.34 -3.65
CA LYS A 8 -15.37 43.86 -4.60
C LYS A 8 -15.76 42.48 -5.13
N LEU A 9 -16.02 42.37 -6.43
CA LEU A 9 -16.05 41.11 -7.19
C LEU A 9 -14.60 40.65 -7.48
N LEU A 10 -14.32 39.36 -7.31
CA LEU A 10 -13.14 38.70 -7.87
C LEU A 10 -13.36 38.36 -9.36
N PRO A 11 -12.33 38.45 -10.22
CA PRO A 11 -12.46 38.08 -11.62
C PRO A 11 -12.31 36.57 -11.84
N LEU A 12 -13.17 36.07 -12.72
CA LEU A 12 -13.21 34.73 -13.30
C LEU A 12 -11.98 34.52 -14.20
N VAL A 13 -11.19 33.48 -13.94
CA VAL A 13 -10.05 33.07 -14.79
C VAL A 13 -10.59 32.22 -15.94
N MET A 14 -10.50 32.76 -17.16
CA MET A 14 -10.66 32.01 -18.41
C MET A 14 -9.38 31.22 -18.68
N LEU A 15 -9.47 29.89 -18.75
CA LEU A 15 -8.39 29.00 -19.18
C LEU A 15 -8.45 28.86 -20.71
N SER A 16 -7.47 29.45 -21.40
CA SER A 16 -7.18 29.19 -22.81
C SER A 16 -6.26 27.97 -22.92
N SER A 17 -6.72 26.93 -23.61
CA SER A 17 -5.94 25.73 -23.94
C SER A 17 -5.07 25.97 -25.17
N VAL A 18 -3.75 25.94 -24.98
CA VAL A 18 -2.75 25.87 -26.05
C VAL A 18 -2.52 24.39 -26.37
N VAL A 19 -2.66 24.01 -27.65
CA VAL A 19 -2.21 22.72 -28.18
C VAL A 19 -0.83 22.93 -28.81
N LEU A 20 0.19 22.32 -28.21
CA LEU A 20 1.52 22.15 -28.80
C LEU A 20 1.54 20.84 -29.59
N ALA A 21 1.83 20.92 -30.88
CA ALA A 21 2.18 19.77 -31.71
C ALA A 21 3.70 19.71 -31.85
N GLU A 22 4.32 18.69 -31.27
CA GLU A 22 5.71 18.33 -31.49
C GLU A 22 5.84 17.57 -32.83
N THR A 23 6.81 17.95 -33.67
CA THR A 23 7.30 17.09 -34.75
C THR A 23 8.82 17.01 -34.69
N ASN A 24 9.32 15.78 -34.54
CA ASN A 24 10.72 15.40 -34.64
C ASN A 24 11.11 15.24 -36.12
N ALA A 25 12.26 15.78 -36.54
CA ALA A 25 13.00 15.28 -37.70
C ALA A 25 14.50 15.68 -37.65
N THR A 26 15.31 14.69 -37.28
CA THR A 26 16.63 14.29 -37.83
C THR A 26 17.50 15.27 -38.64
N HIS A 27 18.74 15.40 -38.15
CA HIS A 27 19.96 15.86 -38.83
C HIS A 27 20.25 15.15 -40.16
N LEU A 28 20.69 15.92 -41.17
CA LEU A 28 21.72 15.54 -42.16
C LEU A 28 22.43 16.81 -42.66
N GLN A 29 23.73 16.70 -42.90
CA GLN A 29 24.72 17.75 -43.11
C GLN A 29 25.46 17.49 -44.44
N ALA A 30 25.62 18.51 -45.30
CA ALA A 30 26.70 18.74 -46.29
C ALA A 30 26.33 19.96 -47.15
N ALA A 31 27.11 21.07 -47.11
CA ALA A 31 28.10 21.51 -48.13
C ALA A 31 27.45 21.90 -49.48
N SER A 32 27.67 23.06 -50.13
CA SER A 32 28.83 23.94 -50.22
C SER A 32 28.45 25.29 -50.89
N THR A 33 29.17 26.37 -50.54
CA THR A 33 29.60 27.59 -51.29
C THR A 33 29.04 27.82 -52.71
N GLU A 34 28.56 29.02 -53.10
CA GLU A 34 29.37 30.21 -53.43
C GLU A 34 28.51 31.48 -53.63
N ASN A 35 29.21 32.63 -53.62
CA ASN A 35 28.76 34.02 -53.55
C ASN A 35 27.95 34.54 -54.76
N ALA A 36 26.99 35.44 -54.49
CA ALA A 36 26.90 36.76 -55.16
C ALA A 36 25.85 37.66 -54.47
N THR A 37 26.33 38.78 -53.93
CA THR A 37 25.55 39.89 -53.37
C THR A 37 24.79 40.65 -54.45
N VAL A 38 23.46 40.80 -54.36
CA VAL A 38 22.72 41.97 -54.88
C VAL A 38 21.37 42.17 -54.15
N ASN A 39 21.26 43.33 -53.50
CA ASN A 39 20.12 44.22 -53.24
C ASN A 39 18.78 43.74 -52.63
N HIS A 40 18.39 44.53 -51.63
CA HIS A 40 17.04 44.71 -51.10
C HIS A 40 15.97 44.79 -52.18
N ALA A 41 15.00 43.87 -52.11
CA ALA A 41 13.61 44.14 -52.45
C ALA A 41 12.72 43.23 -51.60
N THR A 42 11.88 43.86 -50.80
CA THR A 42 10.71 43.27 -50.15
C THR A 42 9.87 42.53 -51.19
N SER A 43 9.84 41.20 -51.11
CA SER A 43 8.69 40.44 -51.59
C SER A 43 8.18 39.66 -50.40
N ASP A 44 7.03 40.10 -49.88
CA ASP A 44 6.25 39.34 -48.92
C ASP A 44 6.16 37.90 -49.42
N ALA A 45 6.66 36.96 -48.62
CA ALA A 45 6.33 35.55 -48.83
C ALA A 45 4.84 35.41 -48.52
N ILE A 46 4.01 35.69 -49.53
CA ILE A 46 2.58 35.41 -49.53
C ILE A 46 2.47 33.91 -49.26
N LEU A 47 2.08 33.54 -48.04
CA LEU A 47 1.61 32.19 -47.72
C LEU A 47 0.68 31.78 -48.88
N PRO A 48 0.91 30.64 -49.56
CA PRO A 48 0.05 30.26 -50.67
C PRO A 48 -1.39 30.23 -50.17
N GLN A 49 -2.20 31.20 -50.63
CA GLN A 49 -3.61 31.24 -50.30
C GLN A 49 -4.19 29.93 -50.85
N LEU A 50 -4.74 29.11 -49.96
CA LEU A 50 -5.52 27.93 -50.35
C LEU A 50 -6.46 28.35 -51.49
N SER A 51 -6.52 27.55 -52.57
CA SER A 51 -7.48 27.80 -53.63
C SER A 51 -8.87 27.94 -53.04
N PHE A 52 -9.75 28.72 -53.67
CA PHE A 52 -11.13 28.86 -53.20
C PHE A 52 -11.82 27.50 -52.96
N SER A 53 -11.52 26.51 -53.82
CA SER A 53 -11.97 25.12 -53.64
C SER A 53 -11.40 24.46 -52.37
N ALA A 54 -10.12 24.67 -52.05
CA ALA A 54 -9.51 24.14 -50.83
C ALA A 54 -9.99 24.88 -49.57
N GLN A 55 -10.29 26.18 -49.66
CA GLN A 55 -10.94 26.95 -48.58
C GLN A 55 -12.36 26.45 -48.33
N GLN A 56 -13.15 26.23 -49.38
CA GLN A 56 -14.50 25.66 -49.29
C GLN A 56 -14.48 24.24 -48.71
N ALA A 57 -13.55 23.38 -49.16
CA ALA A 57 -13.42 22.03 -48.63
C ALA A 57 -13.09 22.04 -47.12
N ARG A 58 -12.16 22.90 -46.69
CA ARG A 58 -11.81 23.07 -45.28
C ARG A 58 -12.96 23.64 -44.45
N ALA A 59 -13.70 24.62 -44.97
CA ALA A 59 -14.88 25.16 -44.31
C ALA A 59 -15.98 24.10 -44.14
N ALA A 60 -16.21 23.26 -45.17
CA ALA A 60 -17.14 22.15 -45.10
C ALA A 60 -16.71 21.07 -44.09
N GLU A 61 -15.42 20.77 -44.00
CA GLU A 61 -14.88 19.83 -43.00
C GLU A 61 -15.03 20.38 -41.57
N LEU A 62 -14.75 21.66 -41.36
CA LEU A 62 -14.96 22.34 -40.08
C LEU A 62 -16.43 22.37 -39.68
N ALA A 63 -17.35 22.60 -40.62
CA ALA A 63 -18.79 22.54 -40.39
C ALA A 63 -19.22 21.13 -39.94
N LYS A 64 -18.79 20.07 -40.65
CA LYS A 64 -19.05 18.67 -40.25
C LYS A 64 -18.51 18.36 -38.86
N ARG A 65 -17.31 18.83 -38.53
CA ARG A 65 -16.72 18.66 -37.20
C ARG A 65 -17.49 19.42 -36.13
N ALA A 66 -17.97 20.62 -36.43
CA ALA A 66 -18.81 21.41 -35.54
C ALA A 66 -20.16 20.72 -35.28
N ASP A 67 -20.81 20.21 -36.32
CA ASP A 67 -22.07 19.46 -36.21
C ASP A 67 -21.89 18.20 -35.36
N TYR A 68 -20.82 17.43 -35.61
CA TYR A 68 -20.48 16.26 -34.82
C TYR A 68 -20.26 16.62 -33.34
N VAL A 69 -19.47 17.65 -33.05
CA VAL A 69 -19.23 18.10 -31.67
C VAL A 69 -20.53 18.56 -31.00
N PHE A 70 -21.38 19.27 -31.73
CA PHE A 70 -22.69 19.70 -31.23
C PHE A 70 -23.59 18.50 -30.90
N GLU A 71 -23.66 17.50 -31.78
CA GLU A 71 -24.42 16.28 -31.54
C GLU A 71 -23.90 15.50 -30.33
N GLN A 72 -22.58 15.34 -30.19
CA GLN A 72 -21.98 14.69 -29.03
C GLN A 72 -22.28 15.46 -27.73
N GLU A 73 -22.30 16.78 -27.78
CA GLU A 73 -22.67 17.62 -26.64
C GLU A 73 -24.15 17.45 -26.25
N GLN A 74 -25.07 17.38 -27.22
CA GLN A 74 -26.49 17.11 -26.94
C GLN A 74 -26.70 15.74 -26.29
N ILE A 75 -26.01 14.70 -26.80
CA ILE A 75 -26.05 13.35 -26.21
C ILE A 75 -25.55 13.40 -24.77
N ARG A 76 -24.41 14.06 -24.51
CA ARG A 76 -23.85 14.21 -23.16
C ARG A 76 -24.82 14.91 -22.21
N LEU A 77 -25.44 16.01 -22.63
CA LEU A 77 -26.40 16.75 -21.80
C LEU A 77 -27.62 15.91 -21.46
N GLU A 78 -28.13 15.13 -22.43
CA GLU A 78 -29.26 14.24 -22.21
C GLU A 78 -28.90 13.07 -21.26
N GLU A 79 -27.71 12.48 -21.39
CA GLU A 79 -27.21 11.48 -20.45
C GLU A 79 -27.02 12.05 -19.04
N GLU A 80 -26.47 13.26 -18.91
CA GLU A 80 -26.34 13.96 -17.64
C GLU A 80 -27.71 14.25 -17.01
N ARG A 81 -28.72 14.65 -17.80
CA ARG A 81 -30.10 14.88 -17.34
C ARG A 81 -30.71 13.59 -16.81
N LYS A 82 -30.65 12.49 -17.57
CA LYS A 82 -31.15 11.17 -17.13
C LYS A 82 -30.47 10.70 -15.85
N LEU A 83 -29.16 10.92 -15.73
CA LEU A 83 -28.42 10.57 -14.52
C LEU A 83 -28.86 11.42 -13.31
N GLN A 84 -29.13 12.71 -13.48
CA GLN A 84 -29.65 13.56 -12.41
C GLN A 84 -31.02 13.09 -11.92
N GLU A 85 -31.92 12.72 -12.84
CA GLU A 85 -33.22 12.14 -12.52
C GLU A 85 -33.08 10.81 -11.78
N ALA A 86 -32.17 9.95 -12.23
CA ALA A 86 -31.84 8.71 -11.53
C ALA A 86 -31.32 8.96 -10.12
N VAL A 87 -30.46 9.97 -9.93
CA VAL A 87 -29.96 10.37 -8.60
C VAL A 87 -31.10 10.79 -7.67
N LEU A 88 -32.09 11.54 -8.17
CA LEU A 88 -33.26 11.92 -7.38
C LEU A 88 -34.10 10.69 -7.04
N LYS A 89 -34.36 9.82 -8.02
CA LYS A 89 -35.14 8.60 -7.84
C LYS A 89 -34.52 7.66 -6.80
N VAL A 90 -33.21 7.39 -6.87
CA VAL A 90 -32.56 6.53 -5.86
C VAL A 90 -32.59 7.15 -4.47
N LYS A 91 -32.42 8.47 -4.33
CA LYS A 91 -32.53 9.16 -3.04
C LYS A 91 -33.93 9.04 -2.44
N GLN A 92 -34.97 9.26 -3.26
CA GLN A 92 -36.35 9.08 -2.82
C GLN A 92 -36.62 7.63 -2.40
N THR A 93 -36.07 6.66 -3.14
CA THR A 93 -36.30 5.22 -2.88
C THR A 93 -35.67 4.76 -1.57
N VAL A 94 -34.54 5.33 -1.15
CA VAL A 94 -33.87 4.97 0.12
C VAL A 94 -34.35 5.81 1.32
N GLY A 95 -35.25 6.77 1.11
CA GLY A 95 -35.77 7.64 2.18
C GLY A 95 -34.68 8.48 2.85
N ASP A 96 -34.67 8.51 4.19
CA ASP A 96 -33.73 9.31 5.00
C ASP A 96 -32.29 8.74 5.02
N ASN A 97 -32.07 7.60 4.38
CA ASN A 97 -30.76 6.95 4.31
C ASN A 97 -29.81 7.70 3.36
N GLN A 98 -28.52 7.67 3.68
CA GLN A 98 -27.46 8.38 2.95
C GLN A 98 -26.56 7.40 2.21
N LEU A 99 -26.52 7.53 0.88
CA LEU A 99 -25.64 6.78 -0.01
C LEU A 99 -24.22 7.37 -0.01
N LEU A 100 -23.21 6.51 0.14
CA LEU A 100 -21.80 6.86 0.05
C LEU A 100 -21.38 7.24 -1.39
N LEU A 101 -21.97 6.57 -2.38
CA LEU A 101 -21.58 6.59 -3.79
C LEU A 101 -22.79 6.86 -4.71
N THR A 102 -23.60 7.85 -4.34
CA THR A 102 -24.91 8.15 -4.96
C THR A 102 -24.90 8.13 -6.50
N LYS A 103 -23.94 8.81 -7.14
CA LYS A 103 -23.88 8.89 -8.62
C LYS A 103 -23.61 7.54 -9.27
N SER A 104 -22.67 6.76 -8.73
CA SER A 104 -22.32 5.44 -9.25
C SER A 104 -23.50 4.47 -9.11
N VAL A 105 -24.16 4.51 -7.95
CA VAL A 105 -25.36 3.69 -7.68
C VAL A 105 -26.49 4.08 -8.63
N ALA A 106 -26.81 5.37 -8.76
CA ALA A 106 -27.84 5.85 -9.68
C ALA A 106 -27.57 5.40 -11.13
N LYS A 107 -26.32 5.47 -11.58
CA LYS A 107 -25.95 5.01 -12.92
C LYS A 107 -26.19 3.50 -13.09
N ILE A 108 -25.80 2.66 -12.13
CA ILE A 108 -26.02 1.21 -12.21
C ILE A 108 -27.51 0.87 -12.35
N TYR A 109 -28.37 1.46 -11.52
CA TYR A 109 -29.82 1.18 -11.60
C TYR A 109 -30.48 1.80 -12.83
N LEU A 110 -30.00 2.97 -13.29
CA LEU A 110 -30.46 3.55 -14.56
C LEU A 110 -30.14 2.64 -15.74
N ASP A 111 -28.90 2.16 -15.83
CA ASP A 111 -28.42 1.29 -16.92
C ASP A 111 -28.99 -0.14 -16.84
N ASN A 112 -29.58 -0.50 -15.69
CA ASN A 112 -30.14 -1.83 -15.42
C ASN A 112 -31.67 -1.80 -15.25
N ASP A 113 -32.36 -0.78 -15.76
CA ASP A 113 -33.81 -0.62 -15.70
C ASP A 113 -34.42 -0.82 -14.29
N TYR A 114 -33.67 -0.45 -13.26
CA TYR A 114 -34.00 -0.61 -11.85
C TYR A 114 -34.29 -2.07 -11.42
N ALA A 115 -33.80 -3.07 -12.16
CA ALA A 115 -33.84 -4.46 -11.74
C ALA A 115 -32.92 -4.70 -10.53
N SER A 116 -33.34 -5.61 -9.64
CA SER A 116 -32.60 -5.94 -8.42
C SER A 116 -31.24 -6.57 -8.72
N MET A 117 -30.23 -6.11 -8.00
CA MET A 117 -28.85 -6.59 -8.10
C MET A 117 -28.54 -7.73 -7.10
N TRP A 118 -29.39 -7.93 -6.09
CA TRP A 118 -29.17 -8.86 -4.97
C TRP A 118 -30.20 -10.00 -4.91
N ASN A 119 -30.57 -10.55 -6.07
CA ASN A 119 -31.43 -11.74 -6.14
C ASN A 119 -30.76 -13.01 -5.57
N ASP A 120 -29.43 -13.09 -5.66
CA ASP A 120 -28.63 -14.19 -5.10
C ASP A 120 -28.40 -13.99 -3.59
N LYS A 121 -29.13 -14.74 -2.78
CA LYS A 121 -29.04 -14.67 -1.31
C LYS A 121 -27.74 -15.23 -0.75
N HIS A 122 -27.00 -16.05 -1.49
CA HIS A 122 -25.66 -16.48 -1.06
C HIS A 122 -24.66 -15.34 -1.20
N ALA A 123 -24.72 -14.61 -2.32
CA ALA A 123 -23.90 -13.41 -2.53
C ALA A 123 -24.18 -12.35 -1.45
N GLU A 124 -25.46 -12.08 -1.17
CA GLU A 124 -25.88 -11.12 -0.15
C GLU A 124 -25.33 -11.45 1.24
N LYS A 125 -25.53 -12.70 1.69
CA LYS A 125 -25.03 -13.17 3.00
C LYS A 125 -23.52 -13.06 3.13
N GLN A 126 -22.80 -13.51 2.10
CA GLN A 126 -21.34 -13.48 2.10
C GLN A 126 -20.83 -12.02 2.08
N PHE A 127 -21.46 -11.14 1.32
CA PHE A 127 -21.13 -9.71 1.33
C PHE A 127 -21.37 -9.09 2.71
N LEU A 128 -22.57 -9.27 3.28
CA LEU A 128 -22.92 -8.69 4.58
C LEU A 128 -21.98 -9.17 5.70
N LYS A 129 -21.57 -10.45 5.68
CA LYS A 129 -20.55 -10.98 6.58
C LYS A 129 -19.23 -10.21 6.45
N GLU A 130 -18.72 -10.03 5.23
CA GLU A 130 -17.45 -9.34 4.99
C GLU A 130 -17.53 -7.84 5.30
N TYR A 131 -18.65 -7.20 4.97
CA TYR A 131 -18.88 -5.79 5.25
C TYR A 131 -19.05 -5.50 6.74
N ALA A 132 -19.67 -6.42 7.50
CA ALA A 132 -19.73 -6.33 8.96
C ALA A 132 -18.34 -6.41 9.61
N LEU A 133 -17.48 -7.30 9.13
CA LEU A 133 -16.09 -7.38 9.59
C LEU A 133 -15.30 -6.11 9.26
N PHE A 134 -15.53 -5.53 8.07
CA PHE A 134 -14.95 -4.26 7.66
C PHE A 134 -15.44 -3.10 8.55
N ALA A 135 -16.75 -2.98 8.78
CA ALA A 135 -17.33 -1.98 9.67
C ALA A 135 -16.78 -2.06 11.11
N ALA A 136 -16.66 -3.29 11.63
CA ALA A 136 -16.19 -3.55 12.98
C ALA A 136 -14.69 -3.36 13.17
N SER A 137 -13.90 -3.39 12.09
CA SER A 137 -12.46 -3.16 12.15
C SER A 137 -12.08 -1.73 12.59
N GLY A 138 -13.03 -0.80 12.54
CA GLY A 138 -12.76 0.61 12.84
C GLY A 138 -12.12 1.39 11.69
N VAL A 139 -11.89 0.77 10.53
CA VAL A 139 -11.28 1.43 9.36
C VAL A 139 -12.15 2.58 8.83
N SER A 140 -13.48 2.41 8.84
CA SER A 140 -14.43 3.40 8.30
C SER A 140 -15.70 3.50 9.15
N SER A 141 -15.90 4.64 9.80
CA SER A 141 -17.15 4.94 10.51
C SER A 141 -18.32 5.18 9.55
N LYS A 142 -18.05 5.70 8.34
CA LYS A 142 -19.06 5.87 7.28
C LYS A 142 -19.60 4.52 6.82
N SER A 143 -18.72 3.55 6.59
CA SER A 143 -19.12 2.19 6.18
C SER A 143 -19.89 1.46 7.28
N ALA A 144 -19.53 1.68 8.56
CA ALA A 144 -20.31 1.17 9.67
C ALA A 144 -21.74 1.75 9.72
N LYS A 145 -21.91 3.05 9.43
CA LYS A 145 -23.23 3.67 9.31
C LYS A 145 -24.01 3.13 8.10
N ALA A 146 -23.35 2.94 6.95
CA ALA A 146 -23.99 2.36 5.77
C ALA A 146 -24.51 0.93 6.04
N LEU A 147 -23.71 0.10 6.72
CA LEU A 147 -24.16 -1.23 7.17
C LEU A 147 -25.40 -1.14 8.08
N GLN A 148 -25.43 -0.22 9.05
CA GLN A 148 -26.61 -0.06 9.90
C GLN A 148 -27.86 0.32 9.10
N GLN A 149 -27.73 1.19 8.11
CA GLN A 149 -28.82 1.57 7.21
C GLN A 149 -29.34 0.35 6.45
N ILE A 150 -28.45 -0.48 5.88
CA ILE A 150 -28.82 -1.74 5.21
C ILE A 150 -29.59 -2.69 6.14
N LEU A 151 -29.10 -2.88 7.37
CA LEU A 151 -29.71 -3.80 8.35
C LEU A 151 -31.03 -3.29 8.96
N ASN A 152 -31.31 -1.99 8.84
CA ASN A 152 -32.51 -1.37 9.36
C ASN A 152 -33.58 -1.14 8.29
N HIS A 153 -33.21 -1.24 7.01
CA HIS A 153 -34.13 -1.04 5.90
C HIS A 153 -34.94 -2.33 5.62
N PRO A 154 -36.26 -2.24 5.38
CA PRO A 154 -37.05 -3.39 4.94
C PRO A 154 -36.61 -3.89 3.57
N GLU A 155 -36.89 -5.16 3.26
CA GLU A 155 -36.65 -5.75 1.93
C GLU A 155 -37.36 -4.95 0.81
N GLY A 156 -36.76 -4.97 -0.38
CA GLY A 156 -37.25 -4.24 -1.55
C GLY A 156 -36.16 -3.39 -2.20
N LEU A 157 -36.54 -2.61 -3.21
CA LEU A 157 -35.59 -1.85 -4.04
C LEU A 157 -34.72 -0.88 -3.22
N GLY A 158 -35.26 -0.24 -2.17
CA GLY A 158 -34.47 0.64 -1.30
C GLY A 158 -33.31 -0.09 -0.60
N ARG A 159 -33.55 -1.31 -0.09
CA ARG A 159 -32.49 -2.13 0.51
C ARG A 159 -31.50 -2.65 -0.52
N ASP A 160 -31.98 -3.03 -1.71
CA ASP A 160 -31.14 -3.42 -2.85
C ASP A 160 -30.17 -2.29 -3.24
N ILE A 161 -30.66 -1.04 -3.31
CA ILE A 161 -29.85 0.16 -3.56
C ILE A 161 -28.81 0.37 -2.45
N LEU A 162 -29.19 0.23 -1.17
CA LEU A 162 -28.26 0.36 -0.05
C LEU A 162 -27.19 -0.75 -0.03
N LEU A 163 -27.56 -1.99 -0.37
CA LEU A 163 -26.63 -3.11 -0.52
C LEU A 163 -25.60 -2.81 -1.62
N THR A 164 -26.05 -2.33 -2.78
CA THR A 164 -25.17 -1.95 -3.89
C THR A 164 -24.23 -0.81 -3.50
N ASP A 165 -24.71 0.21 -2.77
CA ASP A 165 -23.86 1.30 -2.26
C ASP A 165 -22.75 0.80 -1.32
N GLY A 166 -23.12 -0.02 -0.33
CA GLY A 166 -22.16 -0.62 0.60
C GLY A 166 -21.18 -1.57 -0.09
N PHE A 167 -21.65 -2.30 -1.11
CA PHE A 167 -20.80 -3.21 -1.87
C PHE A 167 -19.79 -2.47 -2.74
N LEU A 168 -20.16 -1.37 -3.39
CA LEU A 168 -19.21 -0.55 -4.14
C LEU A 168 -18.14 0.05 -3.23
N ASP A 169 -18.50 0.50 -2.02
CA ASP A 169 -17.55 0.93 -1.00
C ASP A 169 -16.60 -0.21 -0.61
N TYR A 170 -17.14 -1.39 -0.33
CA TYR A 170 -16.35 -2.57 0.01
C TYR A 170 -15.43 -3.03 -1.13
N LEU A 171 -15.92 -3.00 -2.38
CA LEU A 171 -15.16 -3.38 -3.56
C LEU A 171 -13.99 -2.43 -3.78
N TYR A 172 -14.22 -1.11 -3.63
CA TYR A 172 -13.16 -0.12 -3.69
C TYR A 172 -12.10 -0.38 -2.62
N TYR A 173 -12.53 -0.58 -1.36
CA TYR A 173 -11.64 -0.93 -0.27
C TYR A 173 -10.82 -2.20 -0.59
N ASN A 174 -11.48 -3.29 -0.96
CA ASN A 174 -10.86 -4.59 -1.22
C ASN A 174 -9.78 -4.51 -2.31
N LYS A 175 -10.05 -3.80 -3.41
CA LYS A 175 -9.12 -3.68 -4.54
C LYS A 175 -7.94 -2.75 -4.26
N ASN A 176 -8.03 -1.88 -3.25
CA ASN A 176 -7.04 -0.83 -2.99
C ASN A 176 -6.34 -0.93 -1.64
N VAL A 177 -6.84 -1.74 -0.70
CA VAL A 177 -6.29 -1.86 0.67
C VAL A 177 -4.83 -2.27 0.66
N TYR A 178 -4.42 -3.15 -0.26
CA TYR A 178 -3.04 -3.58 -0.39
C TYR A 178 -2.06 -2.41 -0.61
N LYS A 179 -2.41 -1.48 -1.52
CA LYS A 179 -1.58 -0.31 -1.85
C LYS A 179 -1.62 0.76 -0.76
N ASN A 180 -2.70 0.79 0.03
CA ASN A 180 -2.97 1.83 1.03
C ASN A 180 -2.86 1.33 2.48
N ALA A 181 -2.33 0.12 2.70
CA ALA A 181 -2.39 -0.56 3.99
C ALA A 181 -1.81 0.29 5.14
N ASN A 182 -0.63 0.89 4.93
CA ASN A 182 0.03 1.76 5.90
C ASN A 182 -0.85 2.92 6.36
N GLN A 183 -1.68 3.47 5.47
CA GLN A 183 -2.64 4.51 5.84
C GLN A 183 -3.89 3.89 6.45
N TRP A 184 -4.59 3.01 5.72
CA TRP A 184 -5.94 2.60 6.11
C TRP A 184 -6.01 1.65 7.31
N LEU A 185 -4.98 0.81 7.54
CA LEU A 185 -5.00 -0.24 8.57
C LEU A 185 -4.11 0.07 9.79
N TYR A 186 -3.21 1.05 9.65
CA TYR A 186 -2.25 1.42 10.70
C TYR A 186 -2.29 2.92 11.05
N ASN A 187 -3.06 3.72 10.30
CA ASN A 187 -3.44 5.10 10.61
C ASN A 187 -4.98 5.25 10.46
N LEU A 188 -5.71 4.67 11.42
CA LEU A 188 -7.17 4.55 11.36
C LEU A 188 -7.85 5.92 11.21
N GLY A 189 -8.97 5.92 10.47
CA GLY A 189 -9.70 7.15 10.12
C GLY A 189 -9.25 7.82 8.82
N SER A 190 -8.20 7.32 8.16
CA SER A 190 -7.72 7.85 6.88
C SER A 190 -8.47 7.32 5.65
N TYR A 191 -9.21 6.22 5.76
CA TYR A 191 -10.00 5.68 4.66
C TYR A 191 -11.21 6.58 4.34
N SER A 192 -11.47 6.78 3.05
CA SER A 192 -12.71 7.39 2.57
C SER A 192 -13.27 6.55 1.42
N PRO A 193 -14.59 6.30 1.39
CA PRO A 193 -15.25 5.67 0.25
C PRO A 193 -14.97 6.43 -1.04
N LYS A 194 -14.71 5.68 -2.12
CA LYS A 194 -14.64 6.18 -3.50
C LYS A 194 -15.24 5.13 -4.43
N SER A 195 -15.63 5.56 -5.63
CA SER A 195 -16.14 4.63 -6.64
C SER A 195 -15.04 3.67 -7.09
N PRO A 196 -15.34 2.37 -7.25
CA PRO A 196 -14.53 1.45 -8.05
C PRO A 196 -14.40 1.96 -9.50
N SER A 197 -13.45 1.42 -10.25
CA SER A 197 -13.34 1.75 -11.68
C SER A 197 -14.54 1.23 -12.47
N SER A 198 -14.85 1.84 -13.61
CA SER A 198 -15.95 1.38 -14.49
C SER A 198 -15.80 -0.10 -14.85
N GLU A 199 -14.57 -0.56 -15.11
CA GLU A 199 -14.28 -1.98 -15.34
C GLU A 199 -14.71 -2.88 -14.16
N GLN A 200 -14.39 -2.48 -12.93
CA GLN A 200 -14.77 -3.25 -11.74
C GLN A 200 -16.29 -3.25 -11.52
N ILE A 201 -16.96 -2.14 -11.83
CA ILE A 201 -18.42 -2.04 -11.77
C ILE A 201 -19.07 -2.92 -12.83
N ASN A 202 -18.59 -2.88 -14.06
CA ASN A 202 -19.12 -3.69 -15.17
C ASN A 202 -18.97 -5.18 -14.87
N GLN A 203 -17.81 -5.63 -14.39
CA GLN A 203 -17.59 -7.02 -13.98
C GLN A 203 -18.58 -7.48 -12.89
N TRP A 204 -18.90 -6.59 -11.94
CA TRP A 204 -19.92 -6.88 -10.94
C TRP A 204 -21.31 -7.00 -11.56
N VAL A 205 -21.73 -6.01 -12.36
CA VAL A 205 -23.06 -5.98 -12.99
C VAL A 205 -23.27 -7.17 -13.93
N GLU A 206 -22.25 -7.58 -14.68
CA GLU A 206 -22.29 -8.79 -15.50
C GLU A 206 -22.42 -10.04 -14.65
N SER A 207 -21.67 -10.14 -13.54
CA SER A 207 -21.79 -11.30 -12.63
C SER A 207 -23.20 -11.44 -12.02
N THR A 208 -23.90 -10.34 -11.75
CA THR A 208 -25.28 -10.40 -11.27
C THR A 208 -26.25 -10.83 -12.35
N LYS A 209 -26.03 -10.42 -13.61
CA LYS A 209 -26.87 -10.82 -14.76
C LYS A 209 -26.68 -12.29 -15.12
N ASN A 210 -25.46 -12.79 -14.99
CA ASN A 210 -25.11 -14.17 -15.35
C ASN A 210 -25.38 -15.19 -14.23
N GLY A 211 -25.76 -14.73 -13.03
CA GLY A 211 -25.99 -15.61 -11.87
C GLY A 211 -24.70 -16.04 -11.14
N ASP A 212 -23.57 -15.38 -11.40
CA ASP A 212 -22.25 -15.69 -10.82
C ASP A 212 -21.89 -14.81 -9.61
N SER A 213 -22.85 -14.03 -9.10
CA SER A 213 -22.58 -13.02 -8.08
C SER A 213 -22.03 -13.61 -6.77
N ALA A 214 -22.48 -14.79 -6.32
CA ALA A 214 -21.91 -15.46 -5.16
C ALA A 214 -20.41 -15.79 -5.35
N GLN A 215 -20.03 -16.27 -6.54
CA GLN A 215 -18.64 -16.58 -6.85
C GLN A 215 -17.80 -15.30 -6.92
N PHE A 216 -18.36 -14.21 -7.47
CA PHE A 216 -17.70 -12.90 -7.50
C PHE A 216 -17.37 -12.43 -6.08
N VAL A 217 -18.34 -12.44 -5.17
CA VAL A 217 -18.14 -12.03 -3.77
C VAL A 217 -17.19 -12.98 -3.05
N ALA A 218 -17.30 -14.30 -3.26
CA ALA A 218 -16.41 -15.30 -2.66
C ALA A 218 -14.94 -15.08 -3.05
N ASN A 219 -14.67 -14.65 -4.29
CA ASN A 219 -13.32 -14.35 -4.78
C ASN A 219 -12.69 -13.12 -4.11
N LEU A 220 -13.47 -12.28 -3.43
CA LEU A 220 -12.96 -11.15 -2.64
C LEU A 220 -12.46 -11.57 -1.25
N VAL A 221 -12.77 -12.79 -0.81
CA VAL A 221 -12.46 -13.31 0.53
C VAL A 221 -11.07 -13.97 0.55
N PRO A 222 -10.18 -13.57 1.48
CA PRO A 222 -8.85 -14.16 1.62
C PRO A 222 -8.89 -15.65 1.89
N ARG A 223 -8.05 -16.44 1.22
CA ARG A 223 -7.98 -17.90 1.41
C ARG A 223 -7.00 -18.34 2.51
N ASN A 224 -6.25 -17.42 3.13
CA ASN A 224 -5.31 -17.80 4.18
C ASN A 224 -6.07 -18.27 5.44
N HIS A 225 -5.62 -19.37 6.04
CA HIS A 225 -6.35 -20.05 7.13
C HIS A 225 -6.46 -19.17 8.38
N ILE A 226 -5.42 -18.40 8.69
CA ILE A 226 -5.40 -17.49 9.84
C ILE A 226 -6.53 -16.44 9.73
N TYR A 227 -6.74 -15.86 8.55
CA TYR A 227 -7.87 -14.96 8.30
C TYR A 227 -9.20 -15.67 8.54
N GLN A 228 -9.37 -16.85 7.95
CA GLN A 228 -10.62 -17.62 8.02
C GLN A 228 -10.98 -18.00 9.46
N GLU A 229 -10.04 -18.56 10.20
CA GLU A 229 -10.22 -18.91 11.62
C GLU A 229 -10.50 -17.67 12.48
N THR A 230 -9.81 -16.56 12.20
CA THR A 230 -10.01 -15.29 12.92
C THR A 230 -11.42 -14.76 12.69
N VAL A 231 -11.89 -14.75 11.43
CA VAL A 231 -13.25 -14.35 11.06
C VAL A 231 -14.29 -15.26 11.70
N GLN A 232 -14.09 -16.57 11.64
CA GLN A 232 -14.98 -17.54 12.27
C GLN A 232 -15.12 -17.29 13.77
N ARG A 233 -14.00 -17.01 14.45
CA ARG A 233 -14.01 -16.65 15.87
C ARG A 233 -14.78 -15.36 16.13
N ILE A 234 -14.55 -14.31 15.34
CA ILE A 234 -15.27 -13.03 15.48
C ILE A 234 -16.78 -13.25 15.37
N LEU A 235 -17.23 -14.02 14.38
CA LEU A 235 -18.66 -14.30 14.18
C LEU A 235 -19.25 -15.16 15.31
N ALA A 236 -18.47 -16.09 15.86
CA ALA A 236 -18.88 -16.87 17.03
C ALA A 236 -18.96 -16.01 18.30
N MET A 237 -18.16 -14.95 18.42
CA MET A 237 -18.25 -14.01 19.53
C MET A 237 -19.60 -13.27 19.51
N SER A 238 -20.19 -13.03 20.68
CA SER A 238 -21.24 -12.02 20.86
C SER A 238 -20.56 -10.74 21.29
N ALA A 239 -20.76 -9.63 20.56
CA ALA A 239 -20.22 -8.31 20.93
C ALA A 239 -20.87 -7.69 22.19
N GLY A 240 -21.46 -8.51 23.06
CA GLY A 240 -22.14 -8.09 24.30
C GLY A 240 -22.11 -9.13 25.43
N GLY A 241 -21.18 -10.08 25.43
CA GLY A 241 -21.08 -11.10 26.49
C GLY A 241 -20.55 -10.56 27.82
N ASN A 242 -21.41 -10.55 28.85
CA ASN A 242 -21.09 -10.24 30.25
C ASN A 242 -19.85 -11.02 30.73
N THR A 243 -18.83 -10.31 31.22
CA THR A 243 -17.56 -10.86 31.66
C THR A 243 -17.65 -11.38 33.10
N LYS A 244 -17.60 -12.71 33.30
CA LYS A 244 -17.14 -13.25 34.59
C LYS A 244 -15.64 -13.00 34.70
N LYS A 245 -15.24 -12.20 35.70
CA LYS A 245 -13.83 -11.93 36.06
C LYS A 245 -13.08 -13.24 36.29
N VAL A 246 -11.95 -13.42 35.62
CA VAL A 246 -10.91 -14.39 36.02
C VAL A 246 -9.57 -13.65 36.11
N ALA A 247 -8.77 -14.06 37.09
CA ALA A 247 -7.66 -13.34 37.71
C ALA A 247 -6.45 -13.00 36.80
N LYS A 248 -5.67 -12.02 37.27
CA LYS A 248 -4.42 -11.49 36.67
C LYS A 248 -3.43 -12.59 36.27
N ALA A 249 -3.04 -12.62 35.00
CA ALA A 249 -1.92 -13.41 34.49
C ALA A 249 -0.58 -12.63 34.58
N LYS A 250 0.47 -13.33 35.02
CA LYS A 250 1.88 -12.91 35.09
C LYS A 250 2.48 -12.82 33.67
N LYS A 251 3.42 -11.89 33.46
CA LYS A 251 4.13 -11.69 32.18
C LYS A 251 5.16 -12.80 31.90
N THR A 252 4.86 -13.69 30.96
CA THR A 252 5.83 -14.56 30.23
C THR A 252 5.36 -14.69 28.77
N LYS A 253 6.29 -14.77 27.78
CA LYS A 253 6.00 -14.54 26.34
C LYS A 253 6.74 -15.48 25.37
N THR A 254 6.35 -16.74 25.37
CA THR A 254 6.09 -17.46 24.11
C THR A 254 4.68 -17.03 23.63
N PRO A 255 4.25 -17.24 22.36
CA PRO A 255 2.85 -17.01 22.01
C PRO A 255 2.00 -18.06 22.74
N GLU A 256 1.65 -17.76 23.99
CA GLU A 256 0.72 -18.54 24.78
C GLU A 256 -0.71 -18.11 24.42
N PRO A 257 -1.68 -19.06 24.37
CA PRO A 257 -3.07 -18.74 24.19
C PRO A 257 -3.54 -17.85 25.34
N ALA A 258 -3.85 -16.60 25.06
CA ALA A 258 -4.43 -15.70 26.05
C ALA A 258 -5.92 -16.03 26.19
N THR A 259 -6.41 -16.23 27.41
CA THR A 259 -7.84 -16.14 27.73
C THR A 259 -8.28 -14.69 27.66
N ALA A 260 -8.42 -14.18 26.44
CA ALA A 260 -8.85 -12.82 26.16
C ALA A 260 -10.39 -12.83 25.97
N THR A 261 -11.12 -12.52 27.04
CA THR A 261 -12.58 -12.33 27.01
C THR A 261 -12.90 -10.85 27.23
N GLY A 262 -13.39 -10.17 26.19
CA GLY A 262 -13.89 -8.80 26.26
C GLY A 262 -14.14 -8.17 24.89
N ASN A 263 -14.90 -7.08 24.86
CA ASN A 263 -15.19 -6.29 23.65
C ASN A 263 -13.91 -5.73 23.00
N ASP A 264 -12.85 -5.45 23.76
CA ASP A 264 -11.60 -4.94 23.20
C ASP A 264 -10.88 -5.99 22.33
N THR A 265 -10.92 -7.27 22.74
CA THR A 265 -10.39 -8.37 21.94
C THR A 265 -11.15 -8.53 20.64
N PHE A 266 -12.47 -8.32 20.66
CA PHE A 266 -13.32 -8.38 19.49
C PHE A 266 -12.89 -7.37 18.42
N TYR A 267 -12.83 -6.08 18.78
CA TYR A 267 -12.43 -5.02 17.85
C TYR A 267 -10.98 -5.18 17.39
N LYS A 268 -10.09 -5.64 18.28
CA LYS A 268 -8.69 -5.94 17.92
C LYS A 268 -8.60 -7.09 16.91
N LEU A 269 -9.38 -8.17 17.08
CA LEU A 269 -9.45 -9.25 16.10
C LEU A 269 -10.05 -8.76 14.78
N ALA A 270 -11.10 -7.94 14.81
CA ALA A 270 -11.72 -7.40 13.59
C ALA A 270 -10.74 -6.53 12.78
N LEU A 271 -9.97 -5.66 13.44
CA LEU A 271 -8.91 -4.89 12.78
C LEU A 271 -7.81 -5.79 12.22
N ASN A 272 -7.34 -6.75 13.01
CA ASN A 272 -6.28 -7.63 12.56
C ASN A 272 -6.74 -8.63 11.48
N ALA A 273 -8.03 -8.98 11.40
CA ALA A 273 -8.59 -9.71 10.25
C ALA A 273 -8.43 -8.89 8.96
N GLN A 274 -8.67 -7.58 8.99
CA GLN A 274 -8.42 -6.72 7.82
C GLN A 274 -6.92 -6.59 7.50
N ARG A 275 -6.02 -6.71 8.48
CA ARG A 275 -4.57 -6.77 8.23
C ARG A 275 -4.12 -8.13 7.69
N LEU A 276 -4.77 -9.23 8.09
CA LEU A 276 -4.54 -10.56 7.54
C LEU A 276 -5.07 -10.71 6.11
N ARG A 277 -6.05 -9.89 5.70
CA ARG A 277 -6.60 -9.88 4.34
C ARG A 277 -5.56 -9.61 3.25
N ILE A 278 -4.54 -8.81 3.56
CA ILE A 278 -3.47 -8.47 2.60
C ILE A 278 -2.32 -9.48 2.57
N ILE A 279 -2.42 -10.57 3.36
CA ILE A 279 -1.41 -11.62 3.44
C ILE A 279 -1.91 -12.84 2.65
N PRO A 280 -1.11 -13.42 1.74
CA PRO A 280 -1.52 -14.62 1.02
C PRO A 280 -1.55 -15.84 1.95
N SER A 281 -1.96 -16.98 1.42
CA SER A 281 -1.74 -18.26 2.10
C SER A 281 -0.25 -18.50 2.34
N PHE A 282 0.09 -19.04 3.50
CA PHE A 282 1.46 -19.27 3.98
C PHE A 282 2.13 -20.49 3.28
N ASN A 283 2.10 -20.53 1.95
CA ASN A 283 2.59 -21.66 1.17
C ASN A 283 3.99 -21.42 0.58
N ASN A 284 4.26 -20.20 0.13
CA ASN A 284 5.53 -19.82 -0.49
C ASN A 284 5.86 -18.38 -0.13
N GLY A 285 7.03 -18.15 0.49
CA GLY A 285 7.51 -16.81 0.83
C GLY A 285 8.08 -16.67 2.23
N ILE A 286 8.72 -15.54 2.46
CA ILE A 286 9.26 -15.11 3.75
C ILE A 286 8.26 -14.17 4.42
N PHE A 287 7.83 -14.55 5.61
CA PHE A 287 6.80 -13.88 6.39
C PHE A 287 7.39 -13.39 7.70
N VAL A 288 7.46 -12.07 7.87
CA VAL A 288 7.93 -11.43 9.09
C VAL A 288 6.77 -10.71 9.75
N ASN A 289 6.23 -11.29 10.81
CA ASN A 289 5.27 -10.58 11.67
C ASN A 289 6.06 -9.68 12.62
N ILE A 290 6.16 -8.40 12.29
CA ILE A 290 6.96 -7.38 12.97
C ILE A 290 6.79 -7.40 14.50
N PRO A 291 5.57 -7.30 15.08
CA PRO A 291 5.35 -7.31 16.53
C PRO A 291 5.64 -8.66 17.20
N SER A 292 5.71 -9.75 16.44
CA SER A 292 6.07 -11.08 16.97
C SER A 292 7.58 -11.28 17.09
N TYR A 293 8.35 -10.48 16.36
CA TYR A 293 9.79 -10.65 16.18
C TYR A 293 10.17 -12.05 15.66
N GLN A 294 9.33 -12.64 14.81
CA GLN A 294 9.55 -13.92 14.14
C GLN A 294 9.54 -13.75 12.62
N LEU A 295 10.37 -14.56 11.98
CA LEU A 295 10.41 -14.81 10.55
C LEU A 295 10.11 -16.28 10.30
N PHE A 296 9.21 -16.54 9.37
CA PHE A 296 8.91 -17.86 8.84
C PHE A 296 9.17 -17.85 7.34
N TYR A 297 9.88 -18.84 6.84
CA TYR A 297 10.08 -19.06 5.41
C TYR A 297 9.36 -20.34 5.01
N PHE A 298 8.35 -20.21 4.17
CA PHE A 298 7.61 -21.32 3.60
C PHE A 298 8.04 -21.56 2.15
N ARG A 299 8.14 -22.83 1.78
CA ARG A 299 8.40 -23.30 0.41
C ARG A 299 7.53 -24.53 0.17
N ASP A 300 6.76 -24.51 -0.91
CA ASP A 300 5.87 -25.62 -1.31
C ASP A 300 4.93 -26.12 -0.19
N GLY A 301 4.41 -25.18 0.60
CA GLY A 301 3.52 -25.48 1.74
C GLY A 301 4.23 -25.95 3.01
N GLN A 302 5.56 -26.10 2.99
CA GLN A 302 6.36 -26.58 4.11
C GLN A 302 7.15 -25.45 4.77
N LEU A 303 7.27 -25.50 6.10
CA LEU A 303 8.11 -24.57 6.85
C LEU A 303 9.59 -24.92 6.63
N ALA A 304 10.28 -24.16 5.78
CA ALA A 304 11.69 -24.36 5.46
C ALA A 304 12.63 -23.76 6.51
N LEU A 305 12.24 -22.62 7.12
CA LEU A 305 13.01 -21.97 8.18
C LEU A 305 12.11 -21.17 9.11
N GLN A 306 12.38 -21.26 10.42
CA GLN A 306 11.89 -20.32 11.41
C GLN A 306 13.08 -19.65 12.10
N SER A 307 13.02 -18.33 12.29
CA SER A 307 14.06 -17.53 12.94
C SER A 307 13.48 -16.39 13.75
N LYS A 308 14.11 -16.04 14.87
CA LYS A 308 13.86 -14.74 15.49
C LYS A 308 14.40 -13.62 14.59
N VAL A 309 13.80 -12.44 14.75
CA VAL A 309 14.29 -11.21 14.13
C VAL A 309 14.42 -10.06 15.13
N ILE A 310 15.18 -9.05 14.73
CA ILE A 310 15.21 -7.71 15.34
C ILE A 310 14.67 -6.73 14.30
N VAL A 311 13.71 -5.91 14.71
CA VAL A 311 13.00 -4.94 13.85
C VAL A 311 13.30 -3.52 14.31
N GLY A 312 12.79 -2.54 13.56
CA GLY A 312 12.95 -1.12 13.81
C GLY A 312 12.42 -0.70 15.18
N ARG A 313 13.01 0.33 15.77
CA ARG A 313 12.46 1.02 16.95
C ARG A 313 11.19 1.78 16.59
N ASP A 314 10.42 2.20 17.60
CA ASP A 314 9.20 3.00 17.41
C ASP A 314 9.47 4.34 16.67
N ASP A 315 10.65 4.94 16.84
CA ASP A 315 11.07 6.18 16.15
C ASP A 315 11.64 5.96 14.74
N ARG A 316 11.90 4.69 14.37
CA ARG A 316 12.50 4.24 13.11
C ARG A 316 11.92 2.88 12.71
N ARG A 317 10.60 2.87 12.53
CA ARG A 317 9.79 1.65 12.39
C ARG A 317 10.18 0.85 11.15
N THR A 318 10.12 -0.48 11.26
CA THR A 318 10.07 -1.33 10.07
C THR A 318 8.72 -1.11 9.38
N PRO A 319 8.67 -0.73 8.09
CA PRO A 319 7.40 -0.47 7.41
C PRO A 319 6.66 -1.78 7.14
N VAL A 320 5.33 -1.70 7.08
CA VAL A 320 4.51 -2.78 6.54
C VAL A 320 4.61 -2.73 5.03
N MET A 321 5.11 -3.80 4.42
CA MET A 321 5.39 -3.84 2.99
C MET A 321 5.42 -5.25 2.44
N TYR A 322 5.31 -5.32 1.12
CA TYR A 322 5.58 -6.50 0.32
C TYR A 322 6.70 -6.20 -0.67
N SER A 323 7.58 -7.16 -0.87
CA SER A 323 8.56 -7.16 -1.93
C SER A 323 8.93 -8.58 -2.32
N LYS A 324 10.02 -8.74 -3.07
CA LYS A 324 10.64 -10.03 -3.38
C LYS A 324 12.15 -9.94 -3.20
N LEU A 325 12.78 -11.03 -2.81
CA LEU A 325 14.25 -11.06 -2.77
C LEU A 325 14.82 -10.94 -4.19
N SER A 326 15.80 -10.06 -4.37
CA SER A 326 16.50 -9.87 -5.65
C SER A 326 17.84 -10.59 -5.67
N ASN A 327 18.63 -10.45 -4.61
CA ASN A 327 19.91 -11.13 -4.47
C ASN A 327 20.32 -11.30 -3.00
N VAL A 328 21.20 -12.27 -2.78
CA VAL A 328 21.94 -12.46 -1.52
C VAL A 328 23.36 -11.95 -1.73
N VAL A 329 23.81 -11.06 -0.86
CA VAL A 329 25.18 -10.55 -0.84
C VAL A 329 25.90 -11.20 0.34
N VAL A 330 26.92 -11.99 0.03
CA VAL A 330 27.84 -12.59 0.99
C VAL A 330 29.00 -11.62 1.23
N ASN A 331 29.38 -11.43 2.49
CA ASN A 331 30.35 -10.43 2.94
C ASN A 331 29.97 -9.01 2.49
N PRO A 332 28.76 -8.51 2.82
CA PRO A 332 28.31 -7.21 2.36
C PRO A 332 29.10 -6.07 3.01
N PRO A 333 29.58 -5.08 2.23
CA PRO A 333 29.92 -3.78 2.80
C PRO A 333 28.62 -3.06 3.18
N TRP A 334 28.72 -2.09 4.09
CA TRP A 334 27.56 -1.31 4.52
C TRP A 334 27.68 0.14 4.10
N ASN A 335 26.94 0.53 3.06
CA ASN A 335 26.73 1.95 2.78
C ASN A 335 25.72 2.50 3.79
N ILE A 336 26.13 3.50 4.56
CA ILE A 336 25.34 3.99 5.70
C ILE A 336 24.19 4.88 5.18
N PRO A 337 22.92 4.55 5.50
CA PRO A 337 21.79 5.38 5.12
C PRO A 337 21.87 6.79 5.74
N PRO A 338 21.40 7.85 5.05
CA PRO A 338 21.49 9.23 5.54
C PRO A 338 20.96 9.44 6.97
N THR A 339 19.86 8.77 7.33
CA THR A 339 19.28 8.88 8.68
C THR A 339 20.22 8.34 9.76
N ILE A 340 20.91 7.22 9.52
CA ILE A 340 21.87 6.63 10.46
C ILE A 340 23.14 7.45 10.47
N LEU A 341 23.57 7.90 9.29
CA LEU A 341 24.73 8.76 9.13
C LEU A 341 24.61 10.02 10.00
N ASN A 342 23.49 10.74 9.88
CA ASN A 342 23.25 11.99 10.61
C ASN A 342 22.96 11.77 12.11
N LYS A 343 22.18 10.74 12.48
CA LYS A 343 21.77 10.54 13.88
C LYS A 343 22.77 9.76 14.73
N ASP A 344 23.54 8.85 14.12
CA ASP A 344 24.37 7.89 14.86
C ASP A 344 25.88 8.03 14.56
N ILE A 345 26.28 8.32 13.32
CA ILE A 345 27.70 8.26 12.90
C ILE A 345 28.39 9.63 12.99
N VAL A 346 27.83 10.68 12.39
CA VAL A 346 28.42 12.03 12.40
C VAL A 346 28.65 12.55 13.82
N PRO A 347 27.73 12.40 14.79
CA PRO A 347 27.99 12.79 16.18
C PRO A 347 29.18 12.06 16.81
N LYS A 348 29.41 10.79 16.46
CA LYS A 348 30.57 10.03 16.94
C LYS A 348 31.86 10.49 16.28
N LEU A 349 31.84 10.80 14.98
CA LEU A 349 32.99 11.36 14.27
C LEU A 349 33.36 12.75 14.78
N ALA A 350 32.37 13.60 15.10
CA ALA A 350 32.59 14.91 15.71
C ALA A 350 33.28 14.80 17.08
N LYS A 351 32.94 13.78 17.87
CA LYS A 351 33.59 13.52 19.15
C LYS A 351 34.98 12.89 19.01
N ASN A 352 35.12 11.94 18.09
CA ASN A 352 36.38 11.22 17.84
C ASN A 352 36.41 10.71 16.39
N PRO A 353 37.08 11.42 15.46
CA PRO A 353 37.19 10.98 14.07
C PRO A 353 37.90 9.63 13.91
N GLY A 354 38.81 9.29 14.84
CA GLY A 354 39.54 8.02 14.83
C GLY A 354 38.67 6.77 15.04
N PHE A 355 37.43 6.95 15.52
CA PHE A 355 36.44 5.87 15.55
C PHE A 355 36.17 5.29 14.16
N ALA A 356 36.30 6.09 13.09
CA ALA A 356 36.13 5.61 11.72
C ALA A 356 37.06 4.44 11.42
N ASP A 357 38.36 4.59 11.73
CA ASP A 357 39.37 3.57 11.47
C ASP A 357 39.12 2.32 12.32
N ALA A 358 38.85 2.50 13.61
CA ALA A 358 38.61 1.40 14.56
C ALA A 358 37.38 0.56 14.19
N ALA A 359 36.34 1.18 13.64
CA ALA A 359 35.11 0.49 13.22
C ALA A 359 35.10 0.11 11.72
N GLY A 360 36.21 0.31 11.00
CA GLY A 360 36.35 -0.08 9.60
C GLY A 360 35.53 0.77 8.62
N TYR A 361 35.25 2.03 8.95
CA TYR A 361 34.59 2.98 8.07
C TYR A 361 35.56 3.63 7.08
N GLU A 362 35.08 3.79 5.85
CA GLU A 362 35.74 4.54 4.79
C GLU A 362 34.86 5.71 4.39
N ILE A 363 35.46 6.89 4.28
CA ILE A 363 34.80 8.13 3.93
C ILE A 363 35.22 8.50 2.52
N PHE A 364 34.24 8.84 1.68
CA PHE A 364 34.43 9.28 0.31
C PHE A 364 33.81 10.67 0.12
N ASP A 365 34.49 11.54 -0.62
CA ASP A 365 33.92 12.81 -1.08
C ASP A 365 32.90 12.61 -2.21
N GLY A 366 32.26 13.70 -2.66
CA GLY A 366 31.32 13.68 -3.78
C GLY A 366 31.93 13.27 -5.13
N LYS A 367 33.27 13.26 -5.26
CA LYS A 367 34.00 12.79 -6.44
C LYS A 367 34.41 11.31 -6.33
N GLY A 368 34.20 10.68 -5.17
CA GLY A 368 34.55 9.30 -4.90
C GLY A 368 35.97 9.11 -4.34
N ASN A 369 36.71 10.18 -4.05
CA ASN A 369 38.04 10.07 -3.44
C ASN A 369 37.92 9.69 -1.96
N LYS A 370 38.78 8.78 -1.50
CA LYS A 370 38.84 8.42 -0.09
C LYS A 370 39.48 9.56 0.71
N ILE A 371 38.82 9.97 1.80
CA ILE A 371 39.24 11.09 2.65
C ILE A 371 39.64 10.56 4.03
N ASN A 372 40.66 11.17 4.63
CA ASN A 372 41.04 10.90 6.01
C ASN A 372 39.96 11.46 6.96
N PRO A 373 39.36 10.66 7.86
CA PRO A 373 38.39 11.17 8.84
C PRO A 373 38.91 12.36 9.65
N ARG A 374 40.21 12.41 9.97
CA ARG A 374 40.79 13.47 10.80
C ARG A 374 41.00 14.79 10.07
N SER A 375 40.94 14.81 8.73
CA SER A 375 41.07 16.04 7.94
C SER A 375 39.74 16.80 7.77
N VAL A 376 38.64 16.27 8.32
CA VAL A 376 37.30 16.86 8.20
C VAL A 376 36.88 17.41 9.56
N ASN A 377 36.45 18.67 9.61
CA ASN A 377 35.78 19.22 10.78
C ASN A 377 34.35 18.68 10.88
N TRP A 378 34.16 17.51 11.49
CA TRP A 378 32.86 16.85 11.60
C TRP A 378 31.85 17.60 12.47
N ALA A 379 32.30 18.44 13.40
CA ALA A 379 31.43 19.20 14.29
C ALA A 379 30.47 20.12 13.51
N GLN A 380 30.91 20.65 12.36
CA GLN A 380 30.07 21.49 11.48
C GLN A 380 28.90 20.73 10.85
N TYR A 381 28.97 19.40 10.78
CA TYR A 381 27.96 18.57 10.13
C TYR A 381 26.99 17.90 11.13
N VAL A 382 27.19 18.08 12.43
CA VAL A 382 26.25 17.58 13.43
C VAL A 382 24.90 18.28 13.21
N ASN A 383 23.84 17.49 13.05
CA ASN A 383 22.49 17.96 12.69
C ASN A 383 22.37 18.65 11.31
N SER A 384 23.41 18.61 10.47
CA SER A 384 23.34 19.15 9.11
C SER A 384 22.44 18.29 8.22
N LYS A 385 21.67 18.95 7.36
CA LYS A 385 20.90 18.28 6.29
C LYS A 385 21.77 17.93 5.08
N ASN A 386 22.89 18.65 4.91
CA ASN A 386 23.79 18.51 3.77
C ASN A 386 25.13 17.96 4.26
N LEU A 387 25.36 16.67 3.97
CA LEU A 387 26.63 16.01 4.22
C LEU A 387 27.24 15.62 2.86
N PRO A 388 28.31 16.28 2.40
CA PRO A 388 28.92 16.03 1.09
C PRO A 388 29.83 14.79 1.07
N TYR A 389 29.56 13.83 1.97
CA TYR A 389 30.39 12.64 2.16
C TYR A 389 29.53 11.38 2.17
N ARG A 390 30.04 10.34 1.52
CA ARG A 390 29.50 8.99 1.60
C ARG A 390 30.37 8.17 2.54
N ILE A 391 29.75 7.54 3.54
CA ILE A 391 30.46 6.66 4.48
C ILE A 391 30.03 5.21 4.23
N ARG A 392 31.02 4.33 4.14
CA ARG A 392 30.84 2.89 3.94
C ARG A 392 31.62 2.13 5.00
N GLN A 393 30.99 1.20 5.72
CA GLN A 393 31.72 0.20 6.50
C GLN A 393 32.22 -0.91 5.59
N LYS A 394 33.47 -1.33 5.78
CA LYS A 394 34.02 -2.51 5.11
C LYS A 394 33.25 -3.77 5.51
N ALA A 395 33.28 -4.76 4.63
CA ALA A 395 32.85 -6.11 4.98
C ALA A 395 33.82 -6.69 6.01
N GLY A 396 33.31 -7.56 6.89
CA GLY A 396 34.08 -8.18 7.96
C GLY A 396 33.17 -8.74 9.02
N ASP A 397 33.74 -9.44 10.00
CA ASP A 397 32.97 -10.11 11.03
C ASP A 397 32.30 -9.10 11.97
N ASP A 398 32.90 -7.93 12.16
CA ASP A 398 32.35 -6.80 12.93
C ASP A 398 31.46 -5.85 12.10
N SER A 399 31.18 -6.18 10.82
CA SER A 399 30.29 -5.37 9.97
C SER A 399 28.89 -5.31 10.57
N ALA A 400 28.26 -4.14 10.60
CA ALA A 400 26.90 -3.99 11.12
C ALA A 400 25.85 -4.83 10.36
N LEU A 401 26.14 -5.17 9.09
CA LEU A 401 25.33 -6.07 8.26
C LEU A 401 25.67 -7.56 8.43
N GLY A 402 26.68 -7.88 9.26
CA GLY A 402 27.21 -9.23 9.40
C GLY A 402 27.72 -9.79 8.07
N ARG A 403 27.52 -11.10 7.89
CA ARG A 403 28.06 -11.86 6.75
C ARG A 403 27.11 -11.98 5.57
N PHE A 404 25.83 -11.64 5.74
CA PHE A 404 24.80 -11.78 4.72
C PHE A 404 23.85 -10.59 4.68
N LYS A 405 23.54 -10.13 3.46
CA LYS A 405 22.48 -9.16 3.19
C LYS A 405 21.53 -9.72 2.13
N PHE A 406 20.24 -9.69 2.41
CA PHE A 406 19.17 -10.15 1.52
C PHE A 406 18.46 -8.92 0.98
N ASN A 407 18.80 -8.53 -0.25
CA ASN A 407 18.18 -7.34 -0.84
C ASN A 407 16.79 -7.67 -1.36
N MET A 408 15.93 -6.66 -1.28
CA MET A 408 14.61 -6.65 -1.89
C MET A 408 14.36 -5.24 -2.44
N PRO A 409 13.71 -5.09 -3.61
CA PRO A 409 13.31 -3.77 -4.10
C PRO A 409 12.42 -3.04 -3.08
N SER A 410 12.81 -1.83 -2.67
CA SER A 410 12.11 -1.05 -1.65
C SER A 410 12.38 0.44 -1.86
N SER A 411 11.34 1.28 -1.83
CA SER A 411 11.50 2.75 -1.75
C SER A 411 12.20 3.17 -0.45
N ASP A 412 11.95 2.42 0.63
CA ASP A 412 12.41 2.77 1.98
C ASP A 412 13.81 2.21 2.33
N ALA A 413 14.53 1.68 1.34
CA ALA A 413 15.84 1.04 1.51
C ALA A 413 15.90 -0.06 2.59
N ILE A 414 14.81 -0.83 2.74
CA ILE A 414 14.69 -1.93 3.70
C ILE A 414 15.24 -3.22 3.11
N TYR A 415 15.96 -3.98 3.93
CA TYR A 415 16.47 -5.31 3.61
C TYR A 415 16.49 -6.19 4.86
N LEU A 416 16.61 -7.51 4.65
CA LEU A 416 16.97 -8.44 5.72
C LEU A 416 18.49 -8.56 5.77
N HIS A 417 19.08 -8.74 6.94
CA HIS A 417 20.53 -8.92 7.05
C HIS A 417 20.96 -9.67 8.32
N ASP A 418 22.22 -10.08 8.34
CA ASP A 418 22.89 -10.65 9.48
C ASP A 418 23.35 -9.58 10.50
N THR A 419 23.83 -9.98 11.68
CA THR A 419 24.46 -9.06 12.62
C THR A 419 25.52 -9.77 13.48
N PRO A 420 26.63 -9.09 13.83
CA PRO A 420 27.60 -9.59 14.80
C PRO A 420 27.03 -9.64 16.22
N ASN A 421 26.05 -8.78 16.52
CA ASN A 421 25.46 -8.65 17.86
C ASN A 421 24.40 -9.74 18.13
N ARG A 422 24.78 -11.02 18.01
CA ARG A 422 23.88 -12.18 18.13
C ARG A 422 23.19 -12.26 19.51
N GLY A 423 23.84 -11.80 20.57
CA GLY A 423 23.25 -11.76 21.92
C GLY A 423 21.95 -10.94 22.03
N LEU A 424 21.69 -10.01 21.10
CA LEU A 424 20.46 -9.23 21.08
C LEU A 424 19.21 -10.07 20.78
N PHE A 425 19.34 -11.25 20.14
CA PHE A 425 18.21 -12.14 19.89
C PHE A 425 17.70 -12.82 21.17
N GLY A 426 18.47 -12.81 22.25
CA GLY A 426 18.04 -13.24 23.59
C GLY A 426 17.11 -12.24 24.30
N LYS A 427 16.98 -11.01 23.80
CA LYS A 427 16.09 -10.00 24.40
C LYS A 427 14.63 -10.32 24.08
N THR A 428 13.75 -10.03 25.05
CA THR A 428 12.30 -10.11 24.87
C THR A 428 11.77 -9.02 23.95
N ASP A 429 12.24 -7.78 24.13
CA ASP A 429 11.97 -6.66 23.21
C ASP A 429 13.09 -6.57 22.17
N ARG A 430 12.71 -6.73 20.90
CA ARG A 430 13.61 -6.73 19.74
C ARG A 430 13.26 -5.64 18.73
N ALA A 431 12.54 -4.60 19.13
CA ALA A 431 12.43 -3.36 18.36
C ALA A 431 13.66 -2.47 18.62
N LEU A 432 14.81 -2.82 18.03
CA LEU A 432 16.12 -2.23 18.35
C LEU A 432 16.89 -1.69 17.13
N SER A 433 16.43 -1.98 15.90
CA SER A 433 17.10 -1.58 14.68
C SER A 433 16.66 -0.19 14.19
N SER A 434 17.25 0.27 13.09
CA SER A 434 16.89 1.53 12.43
C SER A 434 15.88 1.32 11.27
N GLY A 435 15.16 0.21 11.25
CA GLY A 435 14.10 -0.10 10.27
C GLY A 435 14.32 -1.42 9.53
N CYS A 436 15.57 -1.74 9.15
CA CYS A 436 15.92 -3.03 8.54
C CYS A 436 15.73 -4.20 9.51
N VAL A 437 15.55 -5.41 8.98
CA VAL A 437 15.27 -6.61 9.79
C VAL A 437 16.53 -7.45 9.93
N ARG A 438 16.99 -7.67 11.15
CA ARG A 438 18.13 -8.56 11.44
C ARG A 438 17.63 -9.97 11.69
N VAL A 439 18.26 -10.98 11.10
CA VAL A 439 17.82 -12.39 11.17
C VAL A 439 18.79 -13.21 12.00
N GLU A 440 18.31 -13.91 13.02
CA GLU A 440 19.13 -14.75 13.93
C GLU A 440 19.81 -15.91 13.17
N ARG A 441 19.02 -16.63 12.37
CA ARG A 441 19.46 -17.74 11.52
C ARG A 441 19.74 -17.28 10.09
N SER A 442 20.44 -16.15 9.95
CA SER A 442 20.83 -15.55 8.67
C SER A 442 21.67 -16.51 7.81
N ASP A 443 22.56 -17.29 8.42
CA ASP A 443 23.41 -18.25 7.70
C ASP A 443 22.60 -19.40 7.08
N ASP A 444 21.60 -19.92 7.80
CA ASP A 444 20.68 -20.95 7.31
C ASP A 444 19.82 -20.42 6.17
N LEU A 445 19.27 -19.21 6.33
CA LEU A 445 18.51 -18.53 5.28
C LEU A 445 19.37 -18.35 4.01
N ALA A 446 20.63 -17.93 4.18
CA ALA A 446 21.56 -17.81 3.07
C ALA A 446 21.88 -19.16 2.44
N SER A 447 22.05 -20.24 3.22
CA SER A 447 22.28 -21.59 2.69
C SER A 447 21.15 -22.03 1.75
N ILE A 448 19.90 -21.84 2.17
CA ILE A 448 18.72 -22.22 1.36
C ILE A 448 18.71 -21.40 0.06
N LEU A 449 18.77 -20.07 0.18
CA LEU A 449 18.64 -19.16 -0.97
C LEU A 449 19.84 -19.25 -1.95
N LEU A 450 21.06 -19.46 -1.45
CA LEU A 450 22.23 -19.63 -2.30
C LEU A 450 22.19 -20.97 -3.04
N LYS A 451 21.69 -22.04 -2.41
CA LYS A 451 21.47 -23.33 -3.07
C LYS A 451 20.49 -23.19 -4.24
N GLU A 452 19.40 -22.46 -4.06
CA GLU A 452 18.44 -22.14 -5.13
C GLU A 452 19.04 -21.29 -6.24
N ALA A 453 20.01 -20.43 -5.90
CA ALA A 453 20.80 -19.69 -6.88
C ALA A 453 21.91 -20.55 -7.56
N GLY A 454 21.95 -21.86 -7.31
CA GLY A 454 22.89 -22.80 -7.90
C GLY A 454 24.28 -22.82 -7.25
N TRP A 455 24.43 -22.29 -6.04
CA TRP A 455 25.70 -22.40 -5.31
C TRP A 455 25.79 -23.73 -4.57
N SER A 456 26.97 -24.35 -4.60
CA SER A 456 27.32 -25.42 -3.67
C SER A 456 27.64 -24.85 -2.28
N MET A 457 27.52 -25.68 -1.24
CA MET A 457 27.94 -25.31 0.11
C MET A 457 29.45 -25.02 0.17
N ASP A 458 30.27 -25.76 -0.58
CA ASP A 458 31.71 -25.49 -0.72
C ASP A 458 31.97 -24.09 -1.28
N LYS A 459 31.25 -23.69 -2.33
CA LYS A 459 31.37 -22.33 -2.89
C LYS A 459 31.00 -21.28 -1.86
N LYS A 460 29.90 -21.46 -1.11
CA LYS A 460 29.50 -20.54 -0.02
C LYS A 460 30.64 -20.39 0.99
N GLN A 461 31.23 -21.50 1.46
CA GLN A 461 32.30 -21.47 2.45
C GLN A 461 33.58 -20.80 1.93
N LYS A 462 33.99 -21.10 0.69
CA LYS A 462 35.14 -20.43 0.04
C LYS A 462 34.94 -18.92 -0.07
N VAL A 463 33.73 -18.48 -0.46
CA VAL A 463 33.41 -17.05 -0.54
C VAL A 463 33.46 -16.40 0.85
N LEU A 464 32.88 -17.03 1.88
CA LEU A 464 32.97 -16.54 3.25
C LEU A 464 34.44 -16.43 3.70
N ALA A 465 35.22 -17.50 3.57
CA ALA A 465 36.64 -17.51 3.96
C ALA A 465 37.46 -16.43 3.24
N SER A 466 37.16 -16.16 1.95
CA SER A 466 37.85 -15.13 1.18
C SER A 466 37.59 -13.69 1.66
N GLN A 467 36.53 -13.47 2.44
CA GLN A 467 36.01 -12.16 2.84
C GLN A 467 35.66 -11.20 1.69
N LYS A 468 35.77 -11.65 0.43
CA LYS A 468 35.40 -10.87 -0.75
C LYS A 468 33.89 -10.78 -0.86
N THR A 469 33.37 -9.58 -1.09
CA THR A 469 31.94 -9.35 -1.34
C THR A 469 31.53 -10.04 -2.63
N THR A 470 30.56 -10.95 -2.53
CA THR A 470 30.04 -11.69 -3.70
C THR A 470 28.53 -11.71 -3.65
N SER A 471 27.88 -11.47 -4.79
CA SER A 471 26.42 -11.49 -4.90
C SER A 471 25.93 -12.71 -5.67
N ALA A 472 24.80 -13.26 -5.26
CA ALA A 472 24.06 -14.30 -5.97
C ALA A 472 22.64 -13.81 -6.24
N ASN A 473 22.25 -13.76 -7.52
CA ASN A 473 20.89 -13.38 -7.90
C ASN A 473 19.91 -14.49 -7.54
N ILE A 474 18.80 -14.12 -6.93
CA ILE A 474 17.70 -15.03 -6.60
C ILE A 474 16.76 -15.08 -7.78
N ARG A 475 16.64 -16.27 -8.39
CA ARG A 475 15.76 -16.51 -9.55
C ARG A 475 14.39 -17.06 -9.14
N SER A 476 14.33 -17.72 -8.00
CA SER A 476 13.09 -18.23 -7.41
C SER A 476 12.20 -17.08 -6.95
N ASP A 477 10.88 -17.23 -7.14
CA ASP A 477 9.91 -16.26 -6.63
C ASP A 477 9.84 -16.39 -5.10
N ASN A 478 10.55 -15.49 -4.43
CA ASN A 478 10.68 -15.42 -2.99
C ASN A 478 10.02 -14.13 -2.51
N PRO A 479 8.68 -14.09 -2.40
CA PRO A 479 7.99 -12.94 -1.87
C PRO A 479 8.35 -12.75 -0.40
N VAL A 480 8.45 -11.49 0.02
CA VAL A 480 8.76 -11.08 1.38
C VAL A 480 7.62 -10.21 1.89
N TYR A 481 6.95 -10.66 2.95
CA TYR A 481 5.88 -9.94 3.63
C TYR A 481 6.39 -9.47 4.98
N LEU A 482 6.58 -8.15 5.13
CA LEU A 482 6.76 -7.52 6.43
C LEU A 482 5.39 -7.00 6.86
N TYR A 483 4.76 -7.68 7.82
CA TYR A 483 3.39 -7.37 8.24
C TYR A 483 3.29 -7.17 9.74
N TYR A 484 2.19 -6.55 10.17
CA TYR A 484 2.01 -6.15 11.55
C TYR A 484 0.65 -6.66 12.05
N VAL A 485 0.62 -7.83 12.66
CA VAL A 485 -0.60 -8.43 13.20
C VAL A 485 -0.40 -8.74 14.68
N THR A 486 -1.28 -8.19 15.52
CA THR A 486 -1.18 -8.22 16.98
C THR A 486 -2.28 -9.06 17.64
N ALA A 487 -3.23 -9.58 16.86
CA ALA A 487 -4.23 -10.54 17.32
C ALA A 487 -4.70 -11.41 16.16
N TRP A 488 -4.78 -12.73 16.36
CA TRP A 488 -5.29 -13.66 15.36
C TRP A 488 -5.79 -14.94 16.02
N VAL A 489 -6.41 -15.80 15.23
CA VAL A 489 -6.77 -17.17 15.63
C VAL A 489 -6.06 -18.15 14.73
N GLU A 490 -5.50 -19.18 15.34
CA GLU A 490 -4.87 -20.29 14.64
C GLU A 490 -5.03 -21.56 15.47
N ASN A 491 -5.42 -22.66 14.82
CA ASN A 491 -5.79 -23.92 15.48
C ASN A 491 -6.81 -23.72 16.62
N GLY A 492 -7.78 -22.83 16.41
CA GLY A 492 -8.83 -22.50 17.39
C GLY A 492 -8.37 -21.70 18.61
N LYS A 493 -7.09 -21.34 18.71
CA LYS A 493 -6.54 -20.56 19.84
C LYS A 493 -6.42 -19.09 19.47
N VAL A 494 -6.81 -18.20 20.40
CA VAL A 494 -6.64 -16.75 20.25
C VAL A 494 -5.23 -16.36 20.68
N TYR A 495 -4.49 -15.76 19.76
CA TYR A 495 -3.17 -15.19 19.99
C TYR A 495 -3.27 -13.68 20.09
N THR A 496 -2.52 -13.08 21.01
CA THR A 496 -2.39 -11.63 21.11
C THR A 496 -0.93 -11.23 21.38
N LEU A 497 -0.52 -10.13 20.79
CA LEU A 497 0.81 -9.55 20.95
C LEU A 497 0.72 -8.11 21.45
N PRO A 498 1.81 -7.62 22.07
CA PRO A 498 1.98 -6.19 22.36
C PRO A 498 1.98 -5.37 21.08
N ASP A 499 1.38 -4.20 21.17
CA ASP A 499 1.37 -3.21 20.10
C ASP A 499 2.61 -2.30 20.22
N ILE A 500 3.75 -2.82 19.76
CA ILE A 500 5.07 -2.18 19.88
C ILE A 500 5.20 -0.83 19.15
N TYR A 501 4.31 -0.55 18.17
CA TYR A 501 4.30 0.67 17.36
C TYR A 501 3.05 1.52 17.58
N LYS A 502 2.19 1.14 18.54
CA LYS A 502 1.00 1.90 18.94
C LYS A 502 -0.01 2.08 17.80
N PHE A 503 -0.15 1.08 16.92
CA PHE A 503 -1.11 1.09 15.81
C PHE A 503 -2.54 0.67 16.22
N ASP A 504 -2.71 0.16 17.44
CA ASP A 504 -3.97 -0.40 17.97
C ASP A 504 -4.50 0.39 19.18
N THR A 505 -3.88 1.52 19.52
CA THR A 505 -4.22 2.28 20.74
C THR A 505 -5.59 2.95 20.68
N SER A 506 -6.09 3.24 19.48
CA SER A 506 -7.31 4.02 19.27
C SER A 506 -8.25 3.37 18.24
N ILE A 507 -8.49 2.05 18.34
CA ILE A 507 -9.43 1.36 17.45
C ILE A 507 -10.84 1.91 17.68
N PRO A 508 -11.49 2.54 16.67
CA PRO A 508 -12.85 3.01 16.80
C PRO A 508 -13.81 1.85 17.08
N LYS A 509 -14.53 1.93 18.19
CA LYS A 509 -15.57 0.95 18.56
C LYS A 509 -16.87 1.26 17.84
N ASN A 510 -16.86 1.10 16.52
CA ASN A 510 -18.05 1.30 15.71
C ASN A 510 -19.17 0.38 16.23
N VAL A 511 -20.35 0.96 16.47
CA VAL A 511 -21.53 0.19 16.87
C VAL A 511 -21.97 -0.63 15.67
N VAL A 512 -21.85 -1.95 15.74
CA VAL A 512 -22.40 -2.87 14.74
C VAL A 512 -23.47 -3.69 15.46
N ASN A 513 -24.70 -3.69 14.93
CA ASN A 513 -25.78 -4.48 15.52
C ASN A 513 -25.57 -5.96 15.16
N TRP A 514 -24.77 -6.64 15.95
CA TRP A 514 -24.36 -8.02 15.67
C TRP A 514 -25.50 -9.03 15.73
N SER A 515 -26.54 -8.79 16.54
CA SER A 515 -27.72 -9.66 16.51
C SER A 515 -28.45 -9.56 15.18
N LYS A 516 -28.58 -8.35 14.62
CA LYS A 516 -29.15 -8.15 13.28
C LYS A 516 -28.25 -8.75 12.19
N VAL A 517 -26.94 -8.52 12.25
CA VAL A 517 -25.99 -9.16 11.31
C VAL A 517 -26.18 -10.67 11.34
N LYS A 518 -26.19 -11.30 12.51
CA LYS A 518 -26.37 -12.77 12.66
C LYS A 518 -27.73 -13.27 12.16
N SER A 519 -28.77 -12.45 12.19
CA SER A 519 -30.08 -12.85 11.67
C SER A 519 -30.16 -12.87 10.13
N VAL A 520 -29.20 -12.23 9.45
CA VAL A 520 -29.21 -12.09 7.99
C VAL A 520 -28.03 -12.77 7.28
N ILE A 521 -27.08 -13.38 8.02
CA ILE A 521 -25.94 -14.11 7.44
C ILE A 521 -26.03 -15.62 7.63
#